data_AF-A0AB39MZG9-F1
#
_entry.id   AF-A0AB39MZG9-F1
#
_cell.length_a   1.000
_cell.length_b   1.000
_cell.length_c   1.000
_cell.angle_alpha   90.00
_cell.angle_beta   90.00
_cell.angle_gamma   90.00
#
_symmetry.space_group_name_H-M   'P 1'
#
loop_
_entity.id
_entity.type
_entity.pdbx_description
1 polymer ?
#
loop_
_entity_poly.entity_id
_entity_poly.type
_entity_poly.pdbx_seq_one_letter_code
_entity_poly.pdbx_strand_id
1 'polypeptide(L)'
;MSTMRGALRRPSVVAQVGAVLVVVLLVAVVVRLPWAGDLGMHAATVQRLRHDLVDPGNPLVDADTPSPYYSPWMLVLGCVARVTGFSVFVVLRIGAVVGLGLFISGVWRYVRTLSPHPAAPALSLLCLVFLWGTSLFTWSGFLGLNSLALTVSYPSVFALGLAFHLWAWLAGAVRGGSAAGAGWARGWGVWVGLGVLWAVILLCHQFSGVVASLGALATVVAARVRGGVWVRLGVGVLVGGWGFCGCGRTTTSSRCSGRGGDLEAVHRGLYRDWWGGTGWCRWGWWRSGCGWWRDRWDPLVLFFALGVVVVGGVG
;
A
#
# COMPACT_ATOMS: atom_id res chain seq x y z
N MET A 1 -8.74 -40.46 2.39
CA MET A 1 -8.27 -39.28 1.62
C MET A 1 -9.38 -38.36 1.08
N SER A 2 -10.58 -38.86 0.76
CA SER A 2 -11.72 -38.02 0.29
C SER A 2 -12.30 -37.08 1.37
N THR A 3 -12.42 -37.55 2.61
CA THR A 3 -12.96 -36.80 3.76
C THR A 3 -12.10 -35.62 4.21
N MET A 4 -10.77 -35.77 4.24
CA MET A 4 -9.84 -34.66 4.57
C MET A 4 -9.87 -33.53 3.52
N ARG A 5 -10.02 -33.85 2.23
CA ARG A 5 -10.15 -32.83 1.17
C ARG A 5 -11.47 -32.06 1.28
N GLY A 6 -12.56 -32.71 1.68
CA GLY A 6 -13.85 -32.06 1.95
C GLY A 6 -13.80 -31.13 3.16
N ALA A 7 -13.14 -31.54 4.24
CA ALA A 7 -12.98 -30.75 5.45
C ALA A 7 -12.15 -29.47 5.24
N LEU A 8 -11.13 -29.49 4.37
CA LEU A 8 -10.33 -28.30 4.02
C LEU A 8 -11.03 -27.36 3.01
N ARG A 9 -11.94 -27.88 2.18
CA ARG A 9 -12.68 -27.07 1.19
C ARG A 9 -13.70 -26.14 1.83
N ARG A 10 -14.49 -26.62 2.79
CA ARG A 10 -15.55 -25.83 3.46
C ARG A 10 -15.04 -24.51 4.10
N PRO A 11 -13.99 -24.50 4.94
CA PRO A 11 -13.49 -23.26 5.53
C PRO A 11 -12.90 -22.30 4.50
N SER A 12 -12.35 -22.83 3.38
CA SER A 12 -11.86 -21.98 2.29
C SER A 12 -12.99 -21.25 1.55
N VAL A 13 -14.12 -21.93 1.32
CA VAL A 13 -15.29 -21.33 0.66
C VAL A 13 -15.91 -20.26 1.56
N VAL A 14 -16.06 -20.52 2.86
CA VAL A 14 -16.62 -19.53 3.81
C VAL A 14 -15.78 -18.26 3.85
N ALA A 15 -14.45 -18.39 3.94
CA ALA A 15 -13.56 -17.23 3.92
C ALA A 15 -13.64 -16.46 2.59
N GLN A 16 -13.72 -17.17 1.46
CA GLN A 16 -13.86 -16.55 0.14
C GLN A 16 -15.19 -15.80 0.01
N VAL A 17 -16.30 -16.38 0.44
CA VAL A 17 -17.61 -15.72 0.43
C VAL A 17 -17.58 -14.47 1.31
N GLY A 18 -17.03 -14.56 2.53
CA GLY A 18 -16.87 -13.40 3.41
C GLY A 18 -16.05 -12.29 2.76
N ALA A 19 -14.92 -12.63 2.12
CA ALA A 19 -14.10 -11.68 1.39
C ALA A 19 -14.86 -11.03 0.22
N VAL A 20 -15.62 -11.81 -0.56
CA VAL A 20 -16.45 -11.30 -1.66
C VAL A 20 -17.51 -10.33 -1.14
N LEU A 21 -18.17 -10.64 -0.03
CA LEU A 21 -19.17 -9.74 0.58
C LEU A 21 -18.56 -8.40 1.01
N VAL A 22 -17.36 -8.42 1.59
CA VAL A 22 -16.63 -7.18 1.92
C VAL A 22 -16.30 -6.39 0.66
N VAL A 23 -15.85 -7.04 -0.40
CA VAL A 23 -15.54 -6.37 -1.67
C VAL A 23 -16.80 -5.75 -2.28
N VAL A 24 -17.92 -6.48 -2.29
CA VAL A 24 -19.22 -5.95 -2.76
C VAL A 24 -19.65 -4.73 -1.94
N LEU A 25 -19.49 -4.79 -0.61
CA LEU A 25 -19.75 -3.65 0.27
C LEU A 25 -18.87 -2.45 -0.10
N LEU A 26 -17.56 -2.65 -0.26
CA LEU A 26 -16.64 -1.58 -0.64
C LEU A 26 -16.95 -1.02 -2.04
N VAL A 27 -17.37 -1.85 -3.00
CA VAL A 27 -17.83 -1.39 -4.31
C VAL A 27 -19.10 -0.54 -4.18
N ALA A 28 -20.06 -0.94 -3.34
CA ALA A 28 -21.24 -0.12 -3.06
C ALA A 28 -20.86 1.23 -2.43
N VAL A 29 -19.86 1.25 -1.55
CA VAL A 29 -19.29 2.49 -1.01
C VAL A 29 -18.65 3.34 -2.11
N VAL A 30 -17.90 2.74 -3.04
CA VAL A 30 -17.33 3.46 -4.19
C VAL A 30 -18.43 4.12 -5.04
N VAL A 31 -19.55 3.42 -5.28
CA VAL A 31 -20.67 4.00 -6.03
C VAL A 31 -21.20 5.26 -5.34
N ARG A 32 -21.39 5.21 -4.01
CA ARG A 32 -21.83 6.36 -3.21
C ARG A 32 -20.76 7.47 -3.15
N LEU A 33 -19.50 7.09 -3.02
CA LEU A 33 -18.32 7.94 -2.80
C LEU A 33 -18.56 8.97 -1.69
N PRO A 34 -18.54 8.55 -0.40
CA PRO A 34 -18.90 9.39 0.73
C PRO A 34 -18.06 10.68 0.78
N TRP A 35 -18.71 11.82 1.00
CA TRP A 35 -18.03 13.10 1.16
C TRP A 35 -17.39 13.21 2.55
N ALA A 36 -16.12 12.83 2.66
CA ALA A 36 -15.37 12.86 3.90
C ALA A 36 -13.87 13.11 3.67
N GLY A 37 -13.21 13.65 4.69
CA GLY A 37 -11.77 13.91 4.70
C GLY A 37 -11.30 14.73 3.50
N ASP A 38 -10.23 14.27 2.86
CA ASP A 38 -9.53 14.93 1.76
C ASP A 38 -10.18 14.68 0.39
N LEU A 39 -11.39 14.10 0.32
CA LEU A 39 -12.02 13.78 -0.96
C LEU A 39 -12.16 15.02 -1.85
N GLY A 40 -12.57 16.16 -1.26
CA GLY A 40 -12.67 17.43 -1.96
C GLY A 40 -11.32 17.91 -2.50
N MET A 41 -10.24 17.71 -1.74
CA MET A 41 -8.88 18.06 -2.15
C MET A 41 -8.40 17.21 -3.33
N HIS A 42 -8.69 15.92 -3.31
CA HIS A 42 -8.42 15.02 -4.44
C HIS A 42 -9.25 15.40 -5.68
N ALA A 43 -10.54 15.73 -5.52
CA ALA A 43 -11.38 16.18 -6.61
C ALA A 43 -10.86 17.49 -7.24
N ALA A 44 -10.47 18.47 -6.42
CA ALA A 44 -9.88 19.72 -6.88
C ALA A 44 -8.56 19.48 -7.62
N THR A 45 -7.71 18.59 -7.13
CA THR A 45 -6.44 18.20 -7.76
C THR A 45 -6.66 17.63 -9.16
N VAL A 46 -7.59 16.68 -9.30
CA VAL A 46 -7.93 16.11 -10.62
C VAL A 46 -8.56 17.16 -11.53
N GLN A 47 -9.40 18.06 -10.98
CA GLN A 47 -10.02 19.13 -11.77
C GLN A 47 -8.97 20.11 -12.33
N ARG A 48 -7.94 20.48 -11.54
CA ARG A 48 -6.84 21.33 -12.01
C ARG A 48 -6.05 20.63 -13.12
N LEU A 49 -5.64 19.37 -12.89
CA LEU A 49 -4.90 18.56 -13.86
C LEU A 49 -5.67 18.30 -15.15
N ARG A 50 -7.00 18.22 -15.07
CA ARG A 50 -7.86 18.12 -16.26
C ARG A 50 -7.64 19.33 -17.19
N HIS A 51 -7.51 20.53 -16.63
CA HIS A 51 -7.38 21.79 -17.37
C HIS A 51 -5.94 22.07 -17.80
N ASP A 52 -4.97 21.86 -16.92
CA ASP A 52 -3.55 22.03 -17.21
C ASP A 52 -2.72 20.93 -16.53
N LEU A 53 -1.93 20.19 -17.30
CA LEU A 53 -1.07 19.11 -16.78
C LEU A 53 0.33 19.59 -16.41
N VAL A 54 0.76 20.74 -16.92
CA VAL A 54 2.12 21.28 -16.77
C VAL A 54 2.16 22.24 -15.60
N ASP A 55 1.20 23.16 -15.52
CA ASP A 55 1.08 24.13 -14.45
C ASP A 55 -0.35 24.21 -13.88
N PRO A 56 -0.79 23.18 -13.14
CA PRO A 56 -2.15 23.12 -12.58
C PRO A 56 -2.38 24.12 -11.42
N GLY A 57 -1.36 24.86 -10.96
CA GLY A 57 -1.42 25.72 -9.77
C GLY A 57 -1.71 24.94 -8.47
N ASN A 58 -2.01 25.63 -7.37
CA ASN A 58 -2.36 24.96 -6.11
C ASN A 58 -3.88 24.60 -6.08
N PRO A 59 -4.26 23.35 -5.76
CA PRO A 59 -5.65 22.94 -5.76
C PRO A 59 -6.46 23.44 -4.55
N LEU A 60 -5.81 23.97 -3.51
CA LEU A 60 -6.44 24.35 -2.25
C LEU A 60 -6.51 25.86 -2.02
N VAL A 61 -5.49 26.58 -2.48
CA VAL A 61 -5.36 28.02 -2.28
C VAL A 61 -5.05 28.70 -3.60
N ASP A 62 -5.50 29.93 -3.76
CA ASP A 62 -5.17 30.74 -4.94
C ASP A 62 -3.79 31.38 -4.75
N ALA A 63 -2.75 30.55 -4.83
CA ALA A 63 -1.36 30.97 -4.71
C ALA A 63 -0.47 30.06 -5.56
N ASP A 64 0.57 30.66 -6.17
CA ASP A 64 1.63 29.93 -6.86
C ASP A 64 2.58 29.26 -5.85
N THR A 65 2.05 28.20 -5.23
CA THR A 65 2.76 27.39 -4.26
C THR A 65 2.55 25.93 -4.60
N PRO A 66 3.60 25.12 -4.50
CA PRO A 66 3.48 23.74 -4.90
C PRO A 66 2.67 22.95 -3.85
N SER A 67 1.90 21.94 -4.28
CA SER A 67 0.97 21.17 -3.45
C SER A 67 1.37 19.69 -3.26
N PRO A 68 1.22 19.11 -2.05
CA PRO A 68 1.53 17.70 -1.79
C PRO A 68 0.51 16.71 -2.41
N TYR A 69 -0.60 17.22 -2.96
CA TYR A 69 -1.65 16.40 -3.56
C TYR A 69 -1.35 15.95 -4.98
N TYR A 70 -0.38 16.58 -5.65
CA TYR A 70 0.07 16.13 -6.97
C TYR A 70 0.96 14.89 -6.85
N SER A 71 0.57 13.85 -7.57
CA SER A 71 1.28 12.57 -7.61
C SER A 71 1.11 11.92 -8.98
N PRO A 72 1.94 10.92 -9.34
CA PRO A 72 1.80 10.22 -10.62
C PRO A 72 0.40 9.62 -10.81
N TRP A 73 -0.21 9.11 -9.74
CA TRP A 73 -1.57 8.59 -9.78
C TRP A 73 -2.61 9.68 -10.08
N MET A 74 -2.50 10.84 -9.42
CA MET A 74 -3.40 11.96 -9.68
C MET A 74 -3.24 12.51 -11.10
N LEU A 75 -2.02 12.51 -11.64
CA LEU A 75 -1.72 12.89 -13.01
C LEU A 75 -2.42 11.96 -14.01
N VAL A 76 -2.36 10.64 -13.79
CA VAL A 76 -3.11 9.66 -14.59
C VAL A 76 -4.61 9.93 -14.54
N LEU A 77 -5.18 10.18 -13.35
CA LEU A 77 -6.60 10.51 -13.22
C LEU A 77 -6.97 11.82 -13.92
N GLY A 78 -6.12 12.86 -13.82
CA GLY A 78 -6.29 14.12 -14.55
C GLY A 78 -6.31 13.92 -16.07
N CYS A 79 -5.38 13.12 -16.60
CA CYS A 79 -5.37 12.73 -18.01
C CYS A 79 -6.66 11.99 -18.42
N VAL A 80 -7.13 11.04 -17.60
CA VAL A 80 -8.40 10.34 -17.84
C VAL A 80 -9.55 11.35 -17.89
N ALA A 81 -9.65 12.26 -16.92
CA ALA A 81 -10.68 13.30 -16.90
C ALA A 81 -10.63 14.22 -18.13
N ARG A 82 -9.42 14.56 -18.60
CA ARG A 82 -9.19 15.40 -19.78
C ARG A 82 -9.63 14.70 -21.06
N VAL A 83 -9.22 13.44 -21.25
CA VAL A 83 -9.48 12.68 -22.48
C VAL A 83 -10.93 12.23 -22.59
N THR A 84 -11.56 11.79 -21.49
CA THR A 84 -12.94 11.25 -21.53
C THR A 84 -14.00 12.32 -21.34
N GLY A 85 -13.63 13.50 -20.80
CA GLY A 85 -14.58 14.54 -20.41
C GLY A 85 -15.45 14.17 -19.19
N PHE A 86 -15.20 13.02 -18.54
CA PHE A 86 -15.94 12.60 -17.35
C PHE A 86 -15.80 13.62 -16.21
N SER A 87 -16.84 13.68 -15.37
CA SER A 87 -16.77 14.46 -14.14
C SER A 87 -15.70 13.88 -13.21
N VAL A 88 -15.06 14.76 -12.42
CA VAL A 88 -14.00 14.35 -11.49
C VAL A 88 -14.44 13.25 -10.52
N PHE A 89 -15.69 13.25 -10.07
CA PHE A 89 -16.20 12.20 -9.19
C PHE A 89 -16.39 10.87 -9.91
N VAL A 90 -16.70 10.85 -11.21
CA VAL A 90 -16.71 9.60 -11.98
C VAL A 90 -15.30 9.05 -12.09
N VAL A 91 -14.32 9.91 -12.39
CA VAL A 91 -12.91 9.52 -12.47
C VAL A 91 -12.39 9.01 -11.12
N LEU A 92 -12.74 9.64 -10.01
CA LEU A 92 -12.37 9.17 -8.66
C LEU A 92 -13.01 7.81 -8.33
N ARG A 93 -14.23 7.53 -8.79
CA ARG A 93 -14.85 6.19 -8.65
C ARG A 93 -14.10 5.14 -9.45
N ILE A 94 -13.73 5.45 -10.70
CA ILE A 94 -12.90 4.56 -11.52
C ILE A 94 -11.56 4.31 -10.82
N GLY A 95 -10.92 5.37 -10.33
CA GLY A 95 -9.68 5.28 -9.57
C GLY A 95 -9.81 4.40 -8.32
N ALA A 96 -10.92 4.52 -7.59
CA ALA A 96 -11.20 3.69 -6.41
C ALA A 96 -11.37 2.20 -6.78
N VAL A 97 -12.07 1.88 -7.87
CA VAL A 97 -12.19 0.49 -8.35
C VAL A 97 -10.82 -0.08 -8.73
N VAL A 98 -10.01 0.70 -9.44
CA VAL A 98 -8.64 0.29 -9.82
C VAL A 98 -7.76 0.08 -8.59
N GLY A 99 -7.76 1.04 -7.65
CA GLY A 99 -7.01 0.95 -6.40
C GLY A 99 -7.42 -0.24 -5.56
N LEU A 100 -8.73 -0.48 -5.39
CA LEU A 100 -9.26 -1.63 -4.66
C LEU A 100 -8.91 -2.96 -5.34
N GLY A 101 -9.00 -3.04 -6.68
CA GLY A 101 -8.58 -4.22 -7.44
C GLY A 101 -7.09 -4.51 -7.29
N LEU A 102 -6.24 -3.48 -7.34
CA LEU A 102 -4.80 -3.61 -7.09
C LEU A 102 -4.51 -4.06 -5.66
N PHE A 103 -5.21 -3.51 -4.67
CA PHE A 103 -5.10 -3.93 -3.28
C PHE A 103 -5.44 -5.41 -3.09
N ILE A 104 -6.61 -5.85 -3.56
CA ILE A 104 -7.05 -7.25 -3.43
C ILE A 104 -6.08 -8.20 -4.16
N SER A 105 -5.73 -7.88 -5.40
CA SER A 105 -4.81 -8.71 -6.18
C SER A 105 -3.40 -8.73 -5.61
N GLY A 106 -2.92 -7.61 -5.06
CA GLY A 106 -1.63 -7.49 -4.39
C GLY A 106 -1.59 -8.36 -3.14
N VAL A 107 -2.57 -8.19 -2.24
CA VAL A 107 -2.72 -9.03 -1.03
C VAL A 107 -2.75 -10.50 -1.42
N TRP A 108 -3.53 -10.86 -2.43
CA TRP A 108 -3.61 -12.24 -2.89
C TRP A 108 -2.26 -12.77 -3.33
N ARG A 109 -1.55 -12.05 -4.21
CA ARG A 109 -0.23 -12.47 -4.71
C ARG A 109 0.79 -12.57 -3.59
N TYR A 110 0.84 -11.58 -2.69
CA TYR A 110 1.81 -11.59 -1.60
C TYR A 110 1.53 -12.72 -0.60
N VAL A 111 0.27 -12.94 -0.20
CA VAL A 111 -0.05 -14.03 0.73
C VAL A 111 0.27 -15.39 0.14
N ARG A 112 0.12 -15.57 -1.18
CA ARG A 112 0.55 -16.81 -1.87
C ARG A 112 2.06 -17.02 -1.84
N THR A 113 2.84 -15.97 -1.62
CA THR A 113 4.28 -16.09 -1.37
C THR A 113 4.62 -16.61 0.02
N LEU A 114 3.69 -16.53 0.96
CA LEU A 114 3.87 -16.87 2.37
C LEU A 114 3.16 -18.17 2.76
N SER A 115 2.05 -18.51 2.09
CA SER A 115 1.27 -19.71 2.39
C SER A 115 0.69 -20.36 1.14
N PRO A 116 0.80 -21.70 1.00
CA PRO A 116 0.12 -22.44 -0.05
C PRO A 116 -1.38 -22.66 0.26
N HIS A 117 -1.83 -22.41 1.50
CA HIS A 117 -3.18 -22.76 1.93
C HIS A 117 -4.25 -21.99 1.12
N PRO A 118 -5.28 -22.67 0.56
CA PRO A 118 -6.23 -22.05 -0.37
C PRO A 118 -7.04 -20.91 0.26
N ALA A 119 -7.33 -20.98 1.56
CA ALA A 119 -8.05 -19.95 2.30
C ALA A 119 -7.18 -18.74 2.71
N ALA A 120 -5.85 -18.85 2.65
CA ALA A 120 -4.96 -17.86 3.25
C ALA A 120 -5.18 -16.44 2.69
N PRO A 121 -5.27 -16.22 1.36
CA PRO A 121 -5.51 -14.88 0.83
C PRO A 121 -6.80 -14.22 1.34
N ALA A 122 -7.90 -14.98 1.34
CA ALA A 122 -9.20 -14.48 1.77
C ALA A 122 -9.20 -14.17 3.27
N LEU A 123 -8.64 -15.05 4.10
CA LEU A 123 -8.49 -14.82 5.53
C LEU A 123 -7.58 -13.62 5.82
N SER A 124 -6.46 -13.48 5.09
CA SER A 124 -5.58 -12.32 5.24
C SER A 124 -6.29 -11.01 4.88
N LEU A 125 -7.08 -10.97 3.81
CA LEU A 125 -7.87 -9.79 3.47
C LEU A 125 -8.87 -9.45 4.59
N LEU A 126 -9.61 -10.44 5.08
CA LEU A 126 -10.55 -10.26 6.19
C LEU A 126 -9.83 -9.77 7.46
N CYS A 127 -8.67 -10.34 7.79
CA CYS A 127 -7.86 -9.90 8.92
C CYS A 127 -7.38 -8.46 8.75
N LEU A 128 -6.91 -8.07 7.57
CA LEU A 128 -6.43 -6.72 7.29
C LEU A 128 -7.53 -5.66 7.48
N VAL A 129 -8.80 -5.99 7.21
CA VAL A 129 -9.90 -5.03 7.32
C VAL A 129 -10.65 -5.08 8.65
N PHE A 130 -10.68 -6.23 9.34
CA PHE A 130 -11.48 -6.39 10.57
C PHE A 130 -10.68 -6.36 11.87
N LEU A 131 -9.38 -6.69 11.86
CA LEU A 131 -8.62 -6.76 13.12
C LEU A 131 -8.39 -5.38 13.76
N TRP A 132 -8.53 -4.30 13.00
CA TRP A 132 -8.47 -2.93 13.51
C TRP A 132 -9.63 -2.56 14.43
N GLY A 133 -10.66 -3.42 14.55
CA GLY A 133 -11.86 -3.14 15.32
C GLY A 133 -12.89 -2.31 14.54
N THR A 134 -13.88 -1.79 15.26
CA THR A 134 -15.00 -1.00 14.69
C THR A 134 -14.75 0.51 14.76
N SER A 135 -13.72 0.95 15.47
CA SER A 135 -13.38 2.37 15.59
C SER A 135 -12.94 2.94 14.25
N LEU A 136 -13.38 4.15 13.94
CA LEU A 136 -12.94 4.88 12.76
C LEU A 136 -11.61 5.56 13.04
N PHE A 137 -10.59 5.26 12.23
CA PHE A 137 -9.38 6.07 12.14
C PHE A 137 -9.49 6.97 10.91
N THR A 138 -9.60 8.28 11.12
CA THR A 138 -9.69 9.28 10.04
C THR A 138 -8.33 9.55 9.42
N TRP A 139 -7.67 8.51 8.92
CA TRP A 139 -6.36 8.58 8.31
C TRP A 139 -6.21 7.54 7.21
N SER A 140 -5.74 7.98 6.04
CA SER A 140 -5.72 7.20 4.80
C SER A 140 -4.74 6.02 4.81
N GLY A 141 -3.88 5.93 5.83
CA GLY A 141 -2.95 4.82 6.05
C GLY A 141 -3.57 3.61 6.77
N PHE A 142 -4.80 3.69 7.28
CA PHE A 142 -5.44 2.60 8.03
C PHE A 142 -6.34 1.75 7.14
N LEU A 143 -6.28 0.43 7.35
CA LEU A 143 -6.98 -0.57 6.53
C LEU A 143 -8.26 -1.10 7.14
N GLY A 144 -8.58 -0.65 8.37
CA GLY A 144 -9.84 -0.98 9.02
C GLY A 144 -11.01 -0.67 8.11
N LEU A 145 -12.02 -1.53 8.08
CA LEU A 145 -13.12 -1.47 7.12
C LEU A 145 -13.75 -0.07 7.03
N ASN A 146 -13.97 0.58 8.17
CA ASN A 146 -14.53 1.93 8.23
C ASN A 146 -13.59 2.99 7.64
N SER A 147 -12.30 2.95 7.97
CA SER A 147 -11.29 3.86 7.41
C SER A 147 -11.11 3.66 5.91
N LEU A 148 -11.05 2.41 5.47
CA LEU A 148 -10.92 2.07 4.06
C LEU A 148 -12.17 2.50 3.28
N ALA A 149 -13.37 2.35 3.83
CA ALA A 149 -14.60 2.82 3.19
C ALA A 149 -14.58 4.32 2.91
N LEU A 150 -14.02 5.14 3.81
CA LEU A 150 -13.90 6.59 3.59
C LEU A 150 -12.75 7.00 2.66
N THR A 151 -11.73 6.15 2.53
CA THR A 151 -10.48 6.49 1.83
C THR A 151 -10.22 5.63 0.59
N VAL A 152 -11.20 4.81 0.16
CA VAL A 152 -11.09 3.85 -0.96
C VAL A 152 -10.65 4.51 -2.27
N SER A 153 -10.95 5.80 -2.46
CA SER A 153 -10.59 6.58 -3.64
C SER A 153 -9.24 7.31 -3.54
N TYR A 154 -8.55 7.21 -2.40
CA TYR A 154 -7.36 8.01 -2.13
C TYR A 154 -6.11 7.34 -2.74
N PRO A 155 -5.04 8.12 -3.04
CA PRO A 155 -3.77 7.58 -3.52
C PRO A 155 -3.16 6.51 -2.61
N SER A 156 -3.45 6.55 -1.31
CA SER A 156 -2.91 5.62 -0.32
C SER A 156 -3.30 4.16 -0.61
N VAL A 157 -4.54 3.91 -1.05
CA VAL A 157 -5.05 2.56 -1.36
C VAL A 157 -4.40 2.02 -2.64
N PHE A 158 -4.24 2.86 -3.66
CA PHE A 158 -3.49 2.53 -4.87
C PHE A 158 -2.03 2.18 -4.53
N ALA A 159 -1.34 3.07 -3.80
CA ALA A 159 0.05 2.89 -3.40
C ALA A 159 0.25 1.64 -2.54
N LEU A 160 -0.69 1.33 -1.65
CA LEU A 160 -0.66 0.12 -0.83
C LEU A 160 -0.86 -1.15 -1.67
N GLY A 161 -1.79 -1.14 -2.62
CA GLY A 161 -1.95 -2.27 -3.54
C GLY A 161 -0.67 -2.55 -4.32
N LEU A 162 -0.03 -1.50 -4.82
CA LEU A 162 1.29 -1.60 -5.45
C LEU A 162 2.37 -2.11 -4.47
N ALA A 163 2.35 -1.72 -3.20
CA ALA A 163 3.28 -2.22 -2.19
C ALA A 163 3.18 -3.75 -1.99
N PHE A 164 1.97 -4.30 -1.97
CA PHE A 164 1.81 -5.76 -1.91
C PHE A 164 2.31 -6.46 -3.18
N HIS A 165 2.10 -5.88 -4.36
CA HIS A 165 2.70 -6.41 -5.60
C HIS A 165 4.22 -6.33 -5.58
N LEU A 166 4.79 -5.23 -5.10
CA LEU A 166 6.23 -5.05 -4.91
C LEU A 166 6.78 -6.17 -4.02
N TRP A 167 6.20 -6.42 -2.86
CA TRP A 167 6.65 -7.48 -1.95
C TRP A 167 6.49 -8.87 -2.56
N ALA A 168 5.39 -9.13 -3.27
CA ALA A 168 5.18 -10.41 -3.93
C ALA A 168 6.23 -10.69 -5.02
N TRP A 169 6.52 -9.71 -5.87
CA TRP A 169 7.51 -9.82 -6.93
C TRP A 169 8.92 -9.89 -6.38
N LEU A 170 9.24 -9.08 -5.36
CA LEU A 170 10.53 -9.11 -4.67
C LEU A 170 10.77 -10.47 -4.01
N ALA A 171 9.79 -11.01 -3.28
CA ALA A 171 9.85 -12.34 -2.67
C ALA A 171 10.06 -13.43 -3.73
N GLY A 172 9.45 -13.30 -4.91
CA GLY A 172 9.70 -14.15 -6.06
C GLY A 172 11.14 -14.03 -6.58
N ALA A 173 11.62 -12.80 -6.78
CA ALA A 173 12.94 -12.52 -7.33
C ALA A 173 14.09 -12.99 -6.42
N VAL A 174 13.99 -12.73 -5.11
CA VAL A 174 15.03 -13.11 -4.14
C VAL A 174 15.10 -14.63 -3.92
N ARG A 175 13.97 -15.35 -4.02
CA ARG A 175 13.94 -16.82 -3.90
C ARG A 175 14.26 -17.52 -5.22
N GLY A 176 13.82 -16.97 -6.35
CA GLY A 176 14.13 -17.46 -7.69
C GLY A 176 15.59 -17.27 -8.10
N GLY A 177 16.30 -16.34 -7.47
CA GLY A 177 17.76 -16.24 -7.56
C GLY A 177 18.52 -17.40 -6.88
N SER A 178 17.87 -18.10 -5.95
CA SER A 178 18.45 -19.20 -5.15
C SER A 178 18.11 -20.59 -5.68
N ALA A 179 17.08 -20.73 -6.52
CA ALA A 179 16.69 -21.99 -7.15
C ALA A 179 16.92 -21.94 -8.67
N ALA A 180 17.48 -23.00 -9.25
CA ALA A 180 17.98 -23.04 -10.62
C ALA A 180 16.94 -22.80 -11.75
N GLY A 181 15.64 -22.65 -11.44
CA GLY A 181 14.54 -22.71 -12.42
C GLY A 181 13.78 -21.42 -12.79
N ALA A 182 14.06 -20.26 -12.20
CA ALA A 182 13.32 -19.02 -12.52
C ALA A 182 14.16 -18.04 -13.35
N GLY A 183 14.31 -18.31 -14.66
CA GLY A 183 15.11 -17.49 -15.58
C GLY A 183 14.72 -16.00 -15.60
N TRP A 184 13.44 -15.69 -15.43
CA TRP A 184 12.94 -14.31 -15.42
C TRP A 184 13.50 -13.48 -14.25
N ALA A 185 13.69 -14.09 -13.06
CA ALA A 185 14.20 -13.43 -11.85
C ALA A 185 15.69 -13.05 -11.93
N ARG A 186 16.42 -13.60 -12.90
CA ARG A 186 17.84 -13.28 -13.14
C ARG A 186 18.04 -12.05 -14.01
N GLY A 187 17.01 -11.63 -14.75
CA GLY A 187 17.09 -10.50 -15.67
C GLY A 187 17.17 -9.16 -14.94
N TRP A 188 18.03 -8.27 -15.42
CA TRP A 188 18.14 -6.89 -14.90
C TRP A 188 16.83 -6.12 -14.95
N GLY A 189 15.97 -6.41 -15.95
CA GLY A 189 14.67 -5.78 -16.11
C GLY A 189 13.74 -5.94 -14.89
N VAL A 190 13.84 -7.06 -14.15
CA VAL A 190 13.03 -7.26 -12.93
C VAL A 190 13.45 -6.28 -11.84
N TRP A 191 14.74 -6.09 -11.64
CA TRP A 191 15.27 -5.23 -10.58
C TRP A 191 15.05 -3.75 -10.88
N VAL A 192 15.20 -3.37 -12.16
CA VAL A 192 14.80 -2.05 -12.64
C VAL A 192 13.30 -1.83 -12.43
N GLY A 193 12.46 -2.80 -12.82
CA GLY A 193 11.01 -2.74 -12.64
C GLY A 193 10.60 -2.62 -11.16
N LEU A 194 11.25 -3.34 -10.26
CA LEU A 194 11.05 -3.23 -8.80
C LEU A 194 11.44 -1.84 -8.28
N GLY A 195 12.55 -1.28 -8.78
CA GLY A 195 13.00 0.08 -8.44
C GLY A 195 12.02 1.16 -8.91
N VAL A 196 11.54 1.06 -10.15
CA VAL A 196 10.53 1.96 -10.70
C VAL A 196 9.21 1.84 -9.92
N LEU A 197 8.75 0.63 -9.64
CA LEU A 197 7.54 0.40 -8.85
C LEU A 197 7.67 1.02 -7.44
N TRP A 198 8.80 0.83 -6.78
CA TRP A 198 9.08 1.46 -5.48
C TRP A 198 9.05 2.99 -5.55
N ALA A 199 9.65 3.59 -6.57
CA ALA A 199 9.62 5.05 -6.77
C ALA A 199 8.18 5.56 -6.99
N VAL A 200 7.39 4.86 -7.81
CA VAL A 200 5.97 5.20 -8.04
C VAL A 200 5.19 5.15 -6.73
N ILE A 201 5.40 4.15 -5.88
CA ILE A 201 4.72 4.06 -4.56
C ILE A 201 5.07 5.28 -3.70
N LEU A 202 6.36 5.63 -3.60
CA LEU A 202 6.83 6.78 -2.82
C LEU A 202 6.28 8.11 -3.33
N LEU A 203 6.24 8.30 -4.65
CA LEU A 203 5.69 9.51 -5.28
C LEU A 203 4.16 9.57 -5.17
N CYS A 204 3.48 8.43 -5.13
CA CYS A 204 2.02 8.37 -4.97
C CYS A 204 1.57 8.68 -3.55
N HIS A 205 2.24 8.08 -2.55
CA HIS A 205 1.88 8.26 -1.15
C HIS A 205 3.07 7.92 -0.24
N GLN A 206 3.71 8.95 0.33
CA GLN A 206 4.98 8.81 1.06
C GLN A 206 4.89 7.85 2.25
N PHE A 207 3.81 7.94 3.05
CA PHE A 207 3.60 7.03 4.18
C PHE A 207 3.49 5.57 3.73
N SER A 208 2.74 5.31 2.65
CA SER A 208 2.66 3.96 2.08
C SER A 208 4.01 3.51 1.50
N GLY A 209 4.80 4.44 0.97
CA GLY A 209 6.16 4.18 0.49
C GLY A 209 7.14 3.81 1.62
N VAL A 210 7.05 4.44 2.79
CA VAL A 210 7.82 4.02 3.98
C VAL A 210 7.44 2.58 4.35
N VAL A 211 6.15 2.29 4.49
CA VAL A 211 5.66 0.93 4.80
C VAL A 211 6.12 -0.07 3.74
N ALA A 212 6.04 0.27 2.45
CA ALA A 212 6.53 -0.53 1.34
C ALA A 212 8.03 -0.83 1.45
N SER A 213 8.82 0.16 1.86
CA SER A 213 10.27 0.02 2.04
C SER A 213 10.62 -0.92 3.19
N LEU A 214 9.91 -0.81 4.32
CA LEU A 214 10.10 -1.71 5.47
C LEU A 214 9.75 -3.16 5.12
N GLY A 215 8.64 -3.39 4.42
CA GLY A 215 8.26 -4.74 3.97
C GLY A 215 9.24 -5.31 2.93
N ALA A 216 9.79 -4.46 2.06
CA ALA A 216 10.82 -4.86 1.10
C ALA A 216 12.12 -5.24 1.81
N LEU A 217 12.57 -4.44 2.78
CA LEU A 217 13.74 -4.73 3.61
C LEU A 217 13.56 -6.04 4.38
N ALA A 218 12.42 -6.23 5.05
CA ALA A 218 12.10 -7.47 5.75
C ALA A 218 12.15 -8.68 4.83
N THR A 219 11.62 -8.57 3.60
CA THR A 219 11.63 -9.63 2.59
C THR A 219 13.06 -9.99 2.16
N VAL A 220 13.92 -8.99 1.93
CA VAL A 220 15.32 -9.21 1.52
C VAL A 220 16.14 -9.83 2.66
N VAL A 221 15.98 -9.33 3.88
CA VAL A 221 16.67 -9.82 5.08
C VAL A 221 16.24 -11.25 5.39
N ALA A 222 14.95 -11.54 5.37
CA ALA A 222 14.39 -12.89 5.54
C ALA A 222 14.99 -13.89 4.53
N ALA A 223 15.15 -13.46 3.28
CA ALA A 223 15.66 -14.31 2.20
C ALA A 223 17.17 -14.59 2.27
N ARG A 224 17.93 -13.91 3.16
CA ARG A 224 19.38 -14.07 3.36
C ARG A 224 20.15 -14.07 2.03
N VAL A 225 19.87 -13.06 1.22
CA VAL A 225 20.34 -12.98 -0.17
C VAL A 225 21.86 -12.85 -0.28
N ARG A 226 22.45 -13.40 -1.36
CA ARG A 226 23.89 -13.37 -1.65
C ARG A 226 24.33 -12.04 -2.30
N GLY A 227 25.64 -11.78 -2.32
CA GLY A 227 26.25 -10.54 -2.86
C GLY A 227 25.71 -10.05 -4.21
N GLY A 228 25.52 -10.95 -5.19
CA GLY A 228 25.01 -10.57 -6.52
C GLY A 228 23.58 -10.02 -6.51
N VAL A 229 22.75 -10.41 -5.54
CA VAL A 229 21.40 -9.85 -5.37
C VAL A 229 21.47 -8.45 -4.76
N TRP A 230 22.41 -8.20 -3.84
CA TRP A 230 22.64 -6.87 -3.28
C TRP A 230 23.03 -5.84 -4.35
N VAL A 231 23.87 -6.24 -5.31
CA VAL A 231 24.23 -5.36 -6.45
C VAL A 231 22.99 -5.00 -7.27
N ARG A 232 22.15 -5.98 -7.59
CA ARG A 232 20.93 -5.76 -8.39
C ARG A 232 19.90 -4.92 -7.65
N LEU A 233 19.74 -5.15 -6.34
CA LEU A 233 18.95 -4.30 -5.46
C LEU A 233 19.47 -2.87 -5.46
N GLY A 234 20.80 -2.69 -5.32
CA GLY A 234 21.44 -1.38 -5.37
C GLY A 234 21.13 -0.64 -6.66
N VAL A 235 21.24 -1.31 -7.82
CA VAL A 235 20.85 -0.73 -9.12
C VAL A 235 19.38 -0.36 -9.17
N GLY A 236 18.48 -1.24 -8.71
CA GLY A 236 17.05 -0.95 -8.63
C GLY A 236 16.75 0.28 -7.77
N VAL A 237 17.39 0.37 -6.60
CA VAL A 237 17.27 1.53 -5.69
C VAL A 237 17.83 2.80 -6.33
N LEU A 238 18.96 2.73 -7.03
CA LEU A 238 19.53 3.88 -7.73
C LEU A 238 18.61 4.39 -8.85
N VAL A 239 18.06 3.49 -9.67
CA VAL A 239 17.11 3.85 -10.72
C VAL A 239 15.83 4.44 -10.12
N GLY A 240 15.29 3.79 -9.10
CA GLY A 240 14.10 4.29 -8.39
C GLY A 240 14.35 5.64 -7.72
N GLY A 241 15.48 5.80 -7.04
CA GLY A 241 15.90 7.02 -6.37
C GLY A 241 16.15 8.16 -7.36
N TRP A 242 16.76 7.88 -8.51
CA TRP A 242 16.94 8.87 -9.56
C TRP A 242 15.59 9.34 -10.14
N GLY A 243 14.68 8.40 -10.41
CA GLY A 243 13.31 8.73 -10.82
C GLY A 243 12.56 9.53 -9.76
N PHE A 244 12.68 9.15 -8.49
CA PHE A 244 12.08 9.88 -7.36
C PHE A 244 12.64 11.30 -7.24
N CYS A 245 13.95 11.50 -7.33
CA CYS A 245 14.58 12.82 -7.25
C CYS A 245 14.30 13.69 -8.49
N GLY A 246 14.21 13.08 -9.67
CA GLY A 246 13.87 13.76 -10.92
C GLY A 246 12.42 14.24 -10.94
N CYS A 247 11.47 13.34 -10.69
CA CYS A 247 10.04 13.65 -10.63
C CYS A 247 9.63 14.39 -9.35
N GLY A 248 10.41 14.28 -8.27
CA GLY A 248 10.20 15.01 -7.02
C GLY A 248 10.35 16.52 -7.15
N ARG A 249 10.88 17.03 -8.28
CA ARG A 249 10.86 18.46 -8.61
C ARG A 249 9.49 18.92 -9.11
N THR A 250 8.69 18.04 -9.72
CA THR A 250 7.35 18.33 -10.24
C THR A 250 6.23 17.89 -9.27
N THR A 251 6.51 16.98 -8.33
CA THR A 251 5.58 16.58 -7.26
C THR A 251 6.09 17.06 -5.90
N THR A 252 5.41 18.03 -5.30
CA THR A 252 5.87 18.82 -4.14
C THR A 252 6.11 18.06 -2.85
N SER A 253 5.62 16.83 -2.72
CA SER A 253 5.56 16.14 -1.43
C SER A 253 6.94 15.96 -0.77
N SER A 254 8.03 15.94 -1.55
CA SER A 254 9.41 15.87 -1.07
C SER A 254 9.93 17.17 -0.41
N ARG A 255 9.32 18.33 -0.70
CA ARG A 255 9.70 19.63 -0.11
C ARG A 255 9.04 19.90 1.24
N CYS A 256 8.00 19.16 1.62
CA CYS A 256 7.30 19.35 2.89
C CYS A 256 7.99 18.65 4.08
N SER A 257 8.98 17.79 3.84
CA SER A 257 9.68 16.97 4.85
C SER A 257 10.58 17.74 5.82
N GLY A 258 10.49 19.08 5.89
CA GLY A 258 11.36 19.94 6.71
C GLY A 258 10.64 21.00 7.56
N ARG A 259 9.30 21.05 7.57
CA ARG A 259 8.51 21.99 8.42
C ARG A 259 7.91 21.26 9.64
N GLY A 260 8.75 20.48 10.33
CA GLY A 260 8.36 19.43 11.28
C GLY A 260 7.73 19.85 12.61
N GLY A 261 7.54 21.14 12.89
CA GLY A 261 6.96 21.58 14.16
C GLY A 261 5.45 21.36 14.28
N ASP A 262 4.71 21.48 13.17
CA ASP A 262 3.23 21.53 13.19
C ASP A 262 2.57 20.21 12.80
N LEU A 263 3.28 19.33 12.09
CA LEU A 263 2.74 18.00 11.70
C LEU A 263 2.55 17.10 12.92
N GLU A 264 3.47 17.11 13.88
CA GLU A 264 3.39 16.23 15.05
C GLU A 264 2.11 16.48 15.87
N ALA A 265 1.65 17.73 15.97
CA ALA A 265 0.39 18.04 16.65
C ALA A 265 -0.83 17.37 15.99
N VAL A 266 -0.85 17.30 14.65
CA VAL A 266 -1.90 16.62 13.87
C VAL A 266 -1.81 15.11 14.01
N HIS A 267 -0.60 14.55 14.04
CA HIS A 267 -0.39 13.10 14.14
C HIS A 267 -0.57 12.57 15.57
N ARG A 268 -0.42 13.40 16.59
CA ARG A 268 -0.54 13.01 18.01
C ARG A 268 -1.87 12.31 18.33
N GLY A 269 -2.95 12.69 17.65
CA GLY A 269 -4.26 12.03 17.78
C GLY A 269 -4.25 10.55 17.38
N LEU A 270 -3.31 10.12 16.52
CA LEU A 270 -3.18 8.72 16.10
C LEU A 270 -2.63 7.82 17.21
N TYR A 271 -1.86 8.35 18.15
CA TYR A 271 -1.15 7.55 19.16
C TYR A 271 -1.68 7.76 20.58
N ARG A 272 -2.47 8.82 20.83
CA ARG A 272 -2.94 9.19 22.18
C ARG A 272 -3.93 8.19 22.77
N ASP A 273 -4.81 7.61 21.95
CA ASP A 273 -5.80 6.58 22.36
C ASP A 273 -5.55 5.23 21.66
N TRP A 274 -4.28 4.91 21.41
CA TRP A 274 -3.91 3.70 20.68
C TRP A 274 -4.47 2.44 21.33
N TRP A 275 -4.56 2.42 22.66
CA TRP A 275 -5.11 1.30 23.41
C TRP A 275 -6.61 1.08 23.20
N GLY A 276 -7.40 2.15 23.07
CA GLY A 276 -8.85 2.07 22.84
C GLY A 276 -9.21 1.76 21.39
N GLY A 277 -8.39 2.22 20.44
CA GLY A 277 -8.66 2.09 19.00
C GLY A 277 -8.13 0.82 18.34
N THR A 278 -7.00 0.25 18.78
CA THR A 278 -6.31 -0.84 18.06
C THR A 278 -6.92 -2.24 18.23
N GLY A 279 -8.07 -2.35 18.88
CA GLY A 279 -8.95 -3.52 18.89
C GLY A 279 -8.22 -4.87 18.91
N TRP A 280 -8.50 -5.68 17.90
CA TRP A 280 -8.03 -7.07 17.77
C TRP A 280 -6.66 -7.18 17.09
N CYS A 281 -6.05 -6.07 16.65
CA CYS A 281 -4.71 -6.07 16.04
C CYS A 281 -3.63 -6.59 17.01
N ARG A 282 -3.91 -6.55 18.32
CA ARG A 282 -3.08 -7.16 19.38
C ARG A 282 -2.86 -8.67 19.19
N TRP A 283 -3.83 -9.37 18.59
CA TRP A 283 -3.68 -10.79 18.22
C TRP A 283 -2.58 -10.99 17.18
N GLY A 284 -2.37 -10.00 16.31
CA GLY A 284 -1.24 -9.96 15.38
C GLY A 284 0.11 -9.86 16.08
N TRP A 285 0.20 -9.13 17.20
CA TRP A 285 1.44 -9.03 17.99
C TRP A 285 1.75 -10.33 18.70
N TRP A 286 0.75 -10.95 19.32
CA TRP A 286 0.91 -12.27 19.94
C TRP A 286 1.37 -13.31 18.92
N ARG A 287 0.75 -13.32 17.73
CA ARG A 287 1.16 -14.21 16.64
C ARG A 287 2.58 -13.91 16.15
N SER A 288 2.98 -12.64 16.09
CA SER A 288 4.36 -12.25 15.72
C SER A 288 5.36 -12.69 16.78
N GLY A 289 5.02 -12.59 18.07
CA GLY A 289 5.80 -13.13 19.18
C GLY A 289 5.95 -14.65 19.08
N CYS A 290 4.85 -15.39 18.91
CA CYS A 290 4.91 -16.83 18.67
C CYS A 290 5.69 -17.20 17.39
N GLY A 291 5.57 -16.38 16.35
CA GLY A 291 6.31 -16.51 15.09
C GLY A 291 7.81 -16.36 15.29
N TRP A 292 8.24 -15.36 16.08
CA TRP A 292 9.65 -15.14 16.42
C TRP A 292 10.30 -16.38 17.04
N TRP A 293 9.58 -17.06 17.94
CA TRP A 293 10.07 -18.29 18.58
C TRP A 293 10.20 -19.47 17.61
N ARG A 294 9.43 -19.48 16.52
CA ARG A 294 9.45 -20.56 15.52
C ARG A 294 10.45 -20.28 14.40
N ASP A 295 10.47 -19.06 13.89
CA ASP A 295 11.39 -18.60 12.86
C ASP A 295 11.60 -17.08 12.97
N ARG A 296 12.72 -16.70 13.57
CA ARG A 296 13.15 -15.29 13.69
C ARG A 296 13.43 -14.61 12.34
N TRP A 297 13.48 -15.38 11.25
CA TRP A 297 13.68 -14.86 9.90
C TRP A 297 12.39 -14.85 9.08
N ASP A 298 11.23 -15.07 9.70
CA ASP A 298 9.95 -14.87 9.05
C ASP A 298 9.83 -13.39 8.61
N PRO A 299 9.52 -13.10 7.32
CA PRO A 299 9.43 -11.74 6.82
C PRO A 299 8.36 -10.90 7.52
N LEU A 300 7.28 -11.50 8.01
CA LEU A 300 6.24 -10.77 8.78
C LEU A 300 6.74 -10.40 10.17
N VAL A 301 7.53 -11.25 10.80
CA VAL A 301 8.14 -10.98 12.11
C VAL A 301 9.16 -9.85 11.99
N LEU A 302 10.03 -9.90 10.98
CA LEU A 302 10.99 -8.82 10.70
C LEU A 302 10.30 -7.52 10.34
N PHE A 303 9.24 -7.58 9.51
CA PHE A 303 8.47 -6.39 9.14
C PHE A 303 7.79 -5.75 10.36
N PHE A 304 7.22 -6.55 11.26
CA PHE A 304 6.67 -6.08 12.53
C PHE A 304 7.75 -5.42 13.40
N ALA A 305 8.90 -6.07 13.58
CA ALA A 305 10.01 -5.53 14.37
C ALA A 305 10.52 -4.19 13.81
N LEU A 306 10.69 -4.08 12.49
CA LEU A 306 11.05 -2.82 11.83
C LEU A 306 10.00 -1.73 12.05
N GLY A 307 8.72 -2.08 11.99
CA GLY A 307 7.62 -1.15 12.30
C GLY A 307 7.69 -0.63 13.74
N VAL A 308 7.94 -1.51 14.71
CA VAL A 308 8.12 -1.13 16.12
C VAL A 308 9.32 -0.19 16.29
N VAL A 309 10.44 -0.45 15.63
CA VAL A 309 11.63 0.42 15.69
C VAL A 309 11.33 1.80 15.12
N VAL A 310 10.66 1.89 13.97
CA VAL A 310 10.32 3.18 13.35
C VAL A 310 9.35 3.97 14.21
N VAL A 311 8.33 3.33 14.80
CA VAL A 311 7.36 4.02 15.67
C VAL A 311 7.98 4.37 17.02
N GLY A 312 8.76 3.46 17.61
CA GLY A 312 9.38 3.65 18.92
C GLY A 312 10.54 4.64 18.92
N GLY A 313 11.25 4.82 17.80
CA GLY A 313 12.31 5.82 17.64
C GLY A 313 11.80 7.25 17.39
N VAL A 314 10.48 7.44 17.25
CA VAL A 314 9.82 8.75 17.10
C VAL A 314 9.26 9.25 18.46
N GLY A 315 9.33 8.43 19.51
CA GLY A 315 8.87 8.74 20.87
C GLY A 315 9.93 9.38 21.76
#